data_AF-A0A917FN23-F1
#
_entry.id   AF-A0A917FN23-F1
#
_cell.length_a   1.000
_cell.length_b   1.000
_cell.length_c   1.000
_cell.angle_alpha   90.00
_cell.angle_beta   90.00
_cell.angle_gamma   90.00
#
_symmetry.space_group_name_H-M   'P 1'
#
loop_
_entity.id
_entity.type
_entity.pdbx_description
1 polymer ?
#
loop_
_entity_poly.entity_id
_entity_poly.type
_entity_poly.pdbx_seq_one_letter_code
_entity_poly.pdbx_strand_id
1 'polypeptide(L)'
;MILRSLVFAALAVSASVHAASGPKQIGLNASGAFFGIYREQGIAGATAAIRNCYDKANSGEAYLYCLAMDTQAKRMDEGVAKRLNAEPSAYFSDEEYGQRVSVMQRWYRDANQRAYAMNAMMDGVDAGLEAELARIQ
;
A
#
# COMPACT_ATOMS: atom_id res chain seq x y z
N MET A 1 -20.98 -19.07 56.64
CA MET A 1 -21.85 -18.56 55.56
C MET A 1 -21.10 -17.40 54.91
N ILE A 2 -20.66 -17.56 53.66
CA ILE A 2 -19.72 -16.67 52.97
C ILE A 2 -20.52 -15.60 52.23
N LEU A 3 -20.33 -14.31 52.55
CA LEU A 3 -20.91 -13.21 51.78
C LEU A 3 -19.82 -12.57 50.90
N ARG A 4 -19.94 -12.87 49.60
CA ARG A 4 -19.27 -12.24 48.47
C ARG A 4 -19.59 -10.74 48.43
N SER A 5 -18.61 -9.91 48.09
CA SER A 5 -18.76 -8.79 47.13
C SER A 5 -17.41 -8.12 46.89
N LEU A 6 -16.76 -8.47 45.79
CA LEU A 6 -15.79 -7.60 45.13
C LEU A 6 -16.39 -7.28 43.75
N VAL A 7 -16.95 -6.08 43.64
CA VAL A 7 -17.39 -5.49 42.39
C VAL A 7 -16.13 -5.08 41.64
N PHE A 8 -15.71 -5.88 40.67
CA PHE A 8 -14.77 -5.45 39.65
C PHE A 8 -15.56 -4.69 38.59
N ALA A 9 -15.52 -3.36 38.65
CA ALA A 9 -15.92 -2.52 37.54
C ALA A 9 -14.86 -2.66 36.44
N ALA A 10 -15.11 -3.53 35.46
CA ALA A 10 -14.32 -3.57 34.24
C ALA A 10 -14.69 -2.32 33.40
N LEU A 11 -13.80 -1.34 33.37
CA LEU A 11 -13.82 -0.30 32.34
C LEU A 11 -13.63 -0.99 30.98
N ALA A 12 -14.71 -1.15 30.23
CA ALA A 12 -14.63 -1.41 28.82
C ALA A 12 -14.13 -0.13 28.13
N VAL A 13 -12.81 -0.03 27.92
CA VAL A 13 -12.26 0.88 26.94
C VAL A 13 -12.65 0.32 25.58
N SER A 14 -13.82 0.74 25.10
CA SER A 14 -14.25 0.54 23.72
C SER A 14 -13.36 1.41 22.84
N ALA A 15 -12.12 0.97 22.61
CA ALA A 15 -11.33 1.46 21.51
C ALA A 15 -12.09 1.05 20.24
N SER A 16 -12.85 1.99 19.67
CA SER A 16 -13.43 1.85 18.35
C SER A 16 -12.27 1.81 17.36
N VAL A 17 -11.73 0.60 17.18
CA VAL A 17 -10.86 0.25 16.05
C VAL A 17 -11.73 0.46 14.81
N HIS A 18 -11.73 1.68 14.28
CA HIS A 18 -12.32 1.96 12.99
C HIS A 18 -11.55 1.09 12.01
N ALA A 19 -12.19 0.01 11.54
CA ALA A 19 -11.61 -0.85 10.53
C ALA A 19 -11.19 0.03 9.35
N ALA A 20 -9.93 -0.11 8.91
CA ALA A 20 -9.46 0.60 7.73
C ALA A 20 -10.38 0.30 6.55
N SER A 21 -10.60 1.30 5.69
CA SER A 21 -11.33 1.05 4.45
C SER A 21 -10.62 -0.02 3.62
N GLY A 22 -11.37 -0.75 2.78
CA GLY A 22 -10.78 -1.78 1.90
C GLY A 22 -9.56 -1.28 1.12
N PRO A 23 -9.65 -0.15 0.40
CA PRO A 23 -8.50 0.46 -0.29
C PRO A 23 -7.32 0.78 0.62
N LYS A 24 -7.55 1.28 1.83
CA LYS A 24 -6.49 1.57 2.80
C LYS A 24 -5.79 0.29 3.26
N GLN A 25 -6.55 -0.76 3.55
CA GLN A 25 -5.97 -2.05 3.91
C GLN A 25 -5.18 -2.66 2.74
N ILE A 26 -5.64 -2.47 1.50
CA ILE A 26 -4.91 -2.88 0.28
C ILE A 26 -3.56 -2.16 0.22
N GLY A 27 -3.53 -0.84 0.40
CA GLY A 27 -2.28 -0.07 0.43
C GLY A 27 -1.31 -0.56 1.49
N LEU A 28 -1.79 -0.76 2.72
CA LEU A 28 -1.00 -1.26 3.84
C LEU A 28 -0.39 -2.64 3.55
N ASN A 29 -1.20 -3.57 3.03
CA ASN A 29 -0.76 -4.92 2.69
C ASN A 29 0.26 -4.91 1.53
N ALA A 30 0.04 -4.05 0.53
CA ALA A 30 0.94 -3.88 -0.60
C ALA A 30 2.31 -3.34 -0.16
N SER A 31 2.35 -2.41 0.81
CA SER A 31 3.61 -1.93 1.40
C SER A 31 4.39 -3.03 2.09
N GLY A 32 3.73 -3.83 2.94
CA GLY A 32 4.39 -4.96 3.60
C GLY A 32 5.02 -5.94 2.60
N ALA A 33 4.29 -6.27 1.53
CA ALA A 33 4.79 -7.13 0.47
C ALA A 33 5.93 -6.50 -0.34
N PHE A 34 5.79 -5.22 -0.74
CA PHE A 34 6.83 -4.48 -1.46
C PHE A 34 8.14 -4.46 -0.67
N PHE A 35 8.11 -4.06 0.61
CA PHE A 35 9.34 -4.01 1.42
C PHE A 35 9.92 -5.40 1.68
N GLY A 36 9.08 -6.43 1.83
CA GLY A 36 9.52 -7.82 1.85
C GLY A 36 10.40 -8.17 0.64
N ILE A 37 9.85 -7.96 -0.55
CA ILE A 37 10.53 -8.26 -1.82
C ILE A 37 11.76 -7.37 -2.02
N TYR A 38 11.62 -6.07 -1.77
CA TYR A 38 12.70 -5.09 -1.97
C TYR A 38 13.92 -5.40 -1.11
N ARG A 39 13.74 -5.83 0.14
CA ARG A 39 14.87 -6.22 1.01
C ARG A 39 15.61 -7.45 0.51
N GLU A 40 14.89 -8.42 -0.05
CA GLU A 40 15.48 -9.69 -0.50
C GLU A 40 16.08 -9.61 -1.91
N GLN A 41 15.45 -8.86 -2.81
CA GLN A 41 15.71 -8.91 -4.24
C GLN A 41 15.95 -7.53 -4.88
N GLY A 42 15.93 -6.47 -4.07
CA GLY A 42 16.10 -5.09 -4.54
C GLY A 42 14.98 -4.62 -5.46
N ILE A 43 15.22 -3.49 -6.12
CA ILE A 43 14.24 -2.87 -7.03
C ILE A 43 13.94 -3.75 -8.25
N ALA A 44 14.91 -4.53 -8.73
CA ALA A 44 14.72 -5.43 -9.87
C ALA A 44 13.69 -6.54 -9.54
N GLY A 45 13.80 -7.16 -8.37
CA GLY A 45 12.83 -8.15 -7.90
C GLY A 45 11.44 -7.54 -7.66
N ALA A 46 11.39 -6.33 -7.08
CA ALA A 46 10.13 -5.61 -6.91
C ALA A 46 9.44 -5.34 -8.26
N THR A 47 10.18 -4.85 -9.27
CA THR A 47 9.66 -4.61 -10.62
C THR A 47 9.13 -5.89 -11.26
N ALA A 48 9.84 -7.01 -11.14
CA ALA A 48 9.36 -8.30 -11.65
C ALA A 48 8.06 -8.74 -10.96
N ALA A 49 7.98 -8.58 -9.64
CA ALA A 49 6.78 -8.90 -8.86
C ALA A 49 5.59 -8.02 -9.26
N ILE A 50 5.79 -6.71 -9.48
CA ILE A 50 4.75 -5.77 -9.92
C ILE A 50 4.23 -6.14 -11.30
N ARG A 51 5.11 -6.46 -12.26
CA ARG A 51 4.69 -6.92 -13.61
C ARG A 51 3.81 -8.16 -13.52
N ASN A 52 4.26 -9.17 -12.79
CA ASN A 52 3.49 -10.40 -12.55
C ASN A 52 2.18 -10.15 -11.77
N CYS A 53 2.14 -9.13 -10.91
CA CYS A 53 0.92 -8.70 -10.24
C CYS A 53 -0.10 -8.20 -11.27
N TYR A 54 0.30 -7.28 -12.15
CA TYR A 54 -0.58 -6.76 -13.19
C TYR A 54 -1.06 -7.83 -14.18
N ASP A 55 -0.19 -8.77 -14.56
CA ASP A 55 -0.55 -9.89 -15.43
C ASP A 55 -1.68 -10.77 -14.85
N LYS A 56 -1.79 -10.82 -13.51
CA LYS A 56 -2.76 -11.63 -12.78
C LYS A 56 -3.95 -10.82 -12.25
N ALA A 57 -3.92 -9.49 -12.37
CA ALA A 57 -4.95 -8.62 -11.83
C ALA A 57 -6.27 -8.78 -12.59
N ASN A 58 -7.23 -9.46 -11.96
CA ASN A 58 -8.54 -9.77 -12.54
C ASN A 58 -9.71 -9.03 -11.85
N SER A 59 -9.42 -8.15 -10.91
CA SER A 59 -10.39 -7.33 -10.17
C SER A 59 -9.84 -5.94 -9.90
N GLY A 60 -10.73 -5.00 -9.54
CA GLY A 60 -10.33 -3.63 -9.17
C GLY A 60 -9.42 -3.60 -7.94
N GLU A 61 -9.70 -4.43 -6.93
CA GLU A 61 -8.89 -4.54 -5.72
C GLU A 61 -7.51 -5.14 -6.00
N ALA A 62 -7.44 -6.20 -6.82
CA ALA A 62 -6.16 -6.77 -7.24
C ALA A 62 -5.34 -5.75 -8.04
N TYR A 63 -5.98 -4.99 -8.93
CA TYR A 63 -5.31 -3.93 -9.68
C TYR A 63 -4.80 -2.81 -8.75
N LEU A 64 -5.61 -2.40 -7.78
CA LEU A 64 -5.25 -1.39 -6.79
C LEU A 64 -4.08 -1.84 -5.92
N TYR A 65 -4.02 -3.13 -5.56
CA TYR A 65 -2.89 -3.73 -4.86
C TYR A 65 -1.59 -3.63 -5.68
N CYS A 66 -1.64 -3.99 -6.97
CA CYS A 66 -0.48 -3.86 -7.85
C CYS A 66 -0.02 -2.40 -7.97
N LEU A 67 -0.97 -1.47 -8.11
CA LEU A 67 -0.68 -0.05 -8.20
C LEU A 67 -0.06 0.50 -6.91
N ALA A 68 -0.50 0.02 -5.74
CA ALA A 68 0.10 0.39 -4.46
C ALA A 68 1.56 -0.08 -4.34
N MET A 69 1.89 -1.27 -4.87
CA MET A 69 3.29 -1.74 -4.95
C MET A 69 4.10 -0.90 -5.95
N ASP A 70 3.55 -0.63 -7.13
CA ASP A 70 4.18 0.19 -8.17
C ASP A 70 4.48 1.61 -7.70
N THR A 71 3.53 2.23 -6.99
CA THR A 71 3.69 3.56 -6.39
C THR A 71 4.89 3.63 -5.45
N GLN A 72 5.06 2.61 -4.61
CA GLN A 72 6.19 2.55 -3.68
C GLN A 72 7.51 2.30 -4.38
N ALA A 73 7.51 1.40 -5.36
CA ALA A 73 8.69 1.12 -6.15
C ALA A 73 9.15 2.35 -6.95
N LYS A 74 8.23 3.08 -7.58
CA LYS A 74 8.52 4.37 -8.25
C LYS A 74 9.12 5.38 -7.27
N ARG A 75 8.49 5.61 -6.11
CA ARG A 75 9.02 6.54 -5.08
C ARG A 75 10.43 6.15 -4.61
N MET A 76 10.69 4.86 -4.45
CA MET A 76 12.01 4.36 -4.05
C MET A 76 13.04 4.55 -5.16
N ASP A 77 12.70 4.17 -6.39
CA ASP A 77 13.56 4.29 -7.57
C ASP A 77 13.94 5.75 -7.83
N GLU A 78 12.96 6.66 -7.84
CA GLU A 78 13.20 8.10 -7.96
C GLU A 78 14.07 8.64 -6.82
N GLY A 79 13.80 8.23 -5.59
CA GLY A 79 14.56 8.65 -4.42
C GLY A 79 16.03 8.20 -4.48
N VAL A 80 16.28 6.97 -4.93
CA VAL A 80 17.63 6.42 -5.11
C VAL A 80 18.34 7.07 -6.29
N ALA A 81 17.67 7.16 -7.45
CA ALA A 81 18.20 7.78 -8.66
C ALA A 81 18.64 9.23 -8.39
N LYS A 82 17.81 10.01 -7.70
CA LYS A 82 18.13 11.38 -7.27
C LYS A 82 19.37 11.44 -6.37
N ARG A 83 19.52 10.53 -5.40
CA ARG A 83 20.69 10.50 -4.51
C ARG A 83 21.97 10.11 -5.22
N LEU A 84 21.87 9.27 -6.25
CA LEU A 84 23.00 8.77 -7.02
C LEU A 84 23.30 9.62 -8.27
N ASN A 85 22.53 10.68 -8.52
CA ASN A 85 22.60 11.47 -9.75
C ASN A 85 22.51 10.59 -11.02
N ALA A 86 21.58 9.64 -10.99
CA ALA A 86 21.27 8.72 -12.06
C ALA A 86 19.84 8.94 -12.57
N GLU A 87 19.52 8.35 -13.71
CA GLU A 87 18.15 8.33 -14.25
C GLU A 87 17.32 7.23 -13.57
N PRO A 88 16.05 7.50 -13.23
CA PRO A 88 15.10 6.45 -12.83
C PRO A 88 14.93 5.39 -13.92
N SER A 89 14.44 4.22 -13.51
CA SER A 89 14.04 3.18 -14.47
C SER A 89 12.95 3.69 -15.41
N ALA A 90 13.11 3.43 -16.72
CA ALA A 90 12.08 3.74 -17.72
C ALA A 90 10.71 3.13 -17.39
N TYR A 91 10.70 1.99 -16.68
CA TYR A 91 9.48 1.34 -16.21
C TYR A 91 8.64 2.25 -15.27
N PHE A 92 9.30 3.11 -14.51
CA PHE A 92 8.69 4.06 -13.59
C PHE A 92 8.59 5.47 -14.18
N SER A 93 8.80 5.66 -15.49
CA SER A 93 8.58 6.95 -16.14
C SER A 93 7.14 7.43 -15.92
N ASP A 94 6.93 8.75 -15.92
CA ASP A 94 5.61 9.33 -15.69
C ASP A 94 4.59 8.89 -16.74
N GLU A 95 5.03 8.67 -17.97
CA GLU A 95 4.21 8.13 -19.04
C GLU A 95 3.75 6.70 -18.74
N GLU A 96 4.69 5.79 -18.48
CA GLU A 96 4.41 4.39 -18.20
C GLU A 96 3.55 4.21 -16.93
N TYR A 97 3.88 4.94 -15.88
CA TYR A 97 3.12 4.93 -14.64
C TYR A 97 1.73 5.55 -14.83
N GLY A 98 1.63 6.68 -15.54
CA GLY A 98 0.37 7.36 -15.85
C GLY A 98 -0.58 6.48 -16.66
N GLN A 99 -0.05 5.68 -17.60
CA GLN A 99 -0.84 4.69 -18.33
C GLN A 99 -1.44 3.64 -17.37
N ARG A 100 -0.66 3.12 -16.42
CA ARG A 100 -1.16 2.14 -15.43
C ARG A 100 -2.19 2.77 -14.48
N VAL A 101 -1.98 3.99 -14.02
CA VAL A 101 -2.99 4.73 -13.25
C VAL A 101 -4.29 4.91 -14.07
N SER A 102 -4.20 5.19 -15.37
CA SER A 102 -5.38 5.40 -16.22
C SER A 102 -6.28 4.16 -16.34
N VAL A 103 -5.70 2.95 -16.31
CA VAL A 103 -6.42 1.68 -16.41
C VAL A 103 -7.37 1.48 -15.22
N MET A 104 -7.15 2.17 -14.09
CA MET A 104 -8.11 2.16 -12.99
C MET A 104 -9.53 2.54 -13.39
N GLN A 105 -9.69 3.38 -14.42
CA GLN A 105 -11.01 3.78 -14.91
C GLN A 105 -11.86 2.59 -15.40
N ARG A 106 -11.21 1.49 -15.80
CA ARG A 106 -11.88 0.23 -16.15
C ARG A 106 -12.67 -0.35 -14.97
N TRP A 107 -12.10 -0.24 -13.78
CA TRP A 107 -12.61 -0.85 -12.54
C TRP A 107 -13.41 0.13 -11.68
N TYR A 108 -12.97 1.40 -11.64
CA TYR A 108 -13.57 2.50 -10.90
C TYR A 108 -14.05 3.58 -11.88
N ARG A 109 -15.22 3.33 -12.48
CA ARG A 109 -15.79 4.19 -13.54
C ARG A 109 -16.17 5.57 -13.00
N ASP A 110 -16.82 5.59 -11.84
CA ASP A 110 -17.18 6.83 -11.16
C ASP A 110 -15.93 7.57 -10.66
N ALA A 111 -15.86 8.87 -10.94
CA ALA A 111 -14.70 9.69 -10.63
C ALA A 111 -14.49 9.84 -9.12
N ASN A 112 -15.57 9.93 -8.33
CA ASN A 112 -15.48 10.07 -6.89
C ASN A 112 -15.03 8.75 -6.24
N GLN A 113 -15.55 7.62 -6.70
CA GLN A 113 -15.10 6.30 -6.24
C GLN A 113 -13.63 6.06 -6.56
N ARG A 114 -13.18 6.45 -7.77
CA ARG A 114 -11.77 6.33 -8.17
C ARG A 114 -10.87 7.21 -7.31
N ALA A 115 -11.25 8.47 -7.09
CA ALA A 115 -10.50 9.39 -6.24
C ALA A 115 -10.44 8.89 -4.78
N TYR A 116 -11.57 8.40 -4.26
CA TYR A 116 -11.63 7.79 -2.92
C TYR A 116 -10.71 6.57 -2.82
N ALA A 117 -10.79 5.64 -3.77
CA ALA A 117 -9.96 4.43 -3.77
C ALA A 117 -8.47 4.78 -3.83
N MET A 118 -8.08 5.74 -4.68
CA MET A 118 -6.68 6.19 -4.75
C MET A 118 -6.22 6.85 -3.45
N ASN A 119 -6.96 7.83 -2.93
CA ASN A 119 -6.57 8.54 -1.72
C ASN A 119 -6.46 7.58 -0.52
N ALA A 120 -7.46 6.71 -0.33
CA ALA A 120 -7.43 5.74 0.74
C ALA A 120 -6.30 4.70 0.56
N MET A 121 -6.01 4.28 -0.67
CA MET A 121 -4.86 3.42 -0.96
C MET A 121 -3.54 4.11 -0.60
N MET A 122 -3.38 5.39 -0.96
CA MET A 122 -2.21 6.18 -0.62
C MET A 122 -2.04 6.32 0.90
N ASP A 123 -3.12 6.59 1.64
CA ASP A 123 -3.10 6.60 3.12
C ASP A 123 -2.60 5.26 3.68
N GLY A 124 -2.97 4.16 3.05
CA GLY A 124 -2.50 2.82 3.41
C GLY A 124 -1.02 2.61 3.10
N VAL A 125 -0.59 3.07 1.91
CA VAL A 125 0.82 3.02 1.49
C VAL A 125 1.71 3.78 2.45
N ASP A 126 1.33 5.01 2.80
CA ASP A 126 2.07 5.88 3.71
C ASP A 126 2.13 5.29 5.12
N ALA A 127 1.01 4.78 5.65
CA ALA A 127 0.99 4.06 6.93
C ALA A 127 1.89 2.81 6.92
N GLY A 128 1.93 2.08 5.80
CA GLY A 128 2.82 0.93 5.64
C GLY A 128 4.29 1.31 5.57
N LEU A 129 4.63 2.43 4.93
CA LEU A 129 5.98 2.99 4.94
C LEU A 129 6.40 3.41 6.35
N GLU A 130 5.53 4.11 7.09
CA GLU A 130 5.81 4.49 8.48
C GLU A 130 6.08 3.27 9.36
N ALA A 131 5.27 2.21 9.21
CA ALA A 131 5.47 0.96 9.93
C ALA A 131 6.81 0.29 9.58
N GLU A 132 7.21 0.30 8.31
CA GLU A 132 8.51 -0.24 7.90
C GLU A 132 9.68 0.60 8.42
N LEU A 133 9.57 1.93 8.40
CA LEU A 133 10.59 2.83 8.95
C LEU A 133 10.77 2.61 10.46
N ALA A 134 9.68 2.45 11.20
CA ALA A 134 9.70 2.15 12.63
C ALA A 134 10.35 0.78 12.96
N ARG A 135 10.35 -0.17 12.01
CA ARG A 135 10.98 -1.49 12.17
C ARG A 135 12.51 -1.45 12.03
N ILE A 136 13.04 -0.44 11.34
CA ILE A 136 14.47 -0.31 11.02
C ILE A 136 15.19 0.57 12.06
N GLN A 137 14.44 1.35 12.86
CA GLN A 137 14.93 2.16 13.98
C GLN A 137 15.13 1.30 15.23
#